data_AF-A0A8K0CJM2-F1
#
_entry.id   AF-A0A8K0CJM2-F1
#
_cell.length_a   1.000
_cell.length_b   1.000
_cell.length_c   1.000
_cell.angle_alpha   90.00
_cell.angle_beta   90.00
_cell.angle_gamma   90.00
#
_symmetry.space_group_name_H-M   'P 1'
#
loop_
_entity.id
_entity.type
_entity.pdbx_description
1 polymer ?
#
loop_
_entity_poly.entity_id
_entity_poly.type
_entity_poly.pdbx_seq_one_letter_code
_entity_poly.pdbx_strand_id
1 'polypeptide(L)'
;KEIIENSYYSPIIEGFPLSPFSPVVEKESAGAFITDHPYKLLKSGNIMDVPWLSGVTTEEGTLVLQLLKFQYKNLNERWNIVLSDVLNYEHTIAESDKIDVANKIKKFYLNDNEVTEDNIQSAIKLF
;
A
#
# COMPACT_ATOMS: atom_id res chain seq x y z
N LYS A 1 -11.20 -26.99 -5.22
CA LYS A 1 -11.61 -25.79 -4.45
C LYS A 1 -10.37 -25.10 -3.85
N GLU A 2 -9.22 -25.16 -4.55
CA GLU A 2 -7.89 -25.08 -3.91
C GLU A 2 -6.81 -24.52 -4.86
N ILE A 3 -7.17 -23.59 -5.76
CA ILE A 3 -6.20 -23.00 -6.71
C ILE A 3 -6.25 -21.46 -6.74
N ILE A 4 -7.27 -20.81 -6.16
CA ILE A 4 -7.46 -19.35 -6.30
C ILE A 4 -6.86 -18.56 -5.12
N GLU A 5 -6.63 -19.16 -3.96
CA GLU A 5 -6.13 -18.41 -2.78
C GLU A 5 -4.65 -18.02 -2.87
N ASN A 6 -3.82 -18.77 -3.61
CA ASN A 6 -2.37 -18.55 -3.64
C ASN A 6 -1.86 -17.58 -4.74
N SER A 7 -2.72 -17.03 -5.60
CA SER A 7 -2.27 -16.12 -6.67
C SER A 7 -2.29 -14.63 -6.32
N TYR A 8 -2.91 -14.25 -5.20
CA TYR A 8 -3.07 -12.85 -4.81
C TYR A 8 -2.02 -12.36 -3.81
N TYR A 9 -1.42 -13.28 -3.05
CA TYR A 9 -0.44 -12.95 -2.04
C TYR A 9 0.98 -12.95 -2.60
N SER A 10 1.81 -12.05 -2.08
CA SER A 10 3.22 -11.98 -2.42
C SER A 10 3.92 -13.28 -2.03
N PRO A 11 4.68 -13.93 -2.93
CA PRO A 11 5.46 -15.11 -2.59
C PRO A 11 6.72 -14.77 -1.77
N ILE A 12 7.02 -13.48 -1.57
CA ILE A 12 8.24 -13.00 -0.92
C ILE A 12 7.95 -12.46 0.48
N ILE A 13 6.81 -11.79 0.66
CA ILE A 13 6.42 -11.22 1.95
C ILE A 13 5.02 -11.69 2.36
N GLU A 14 4.99 -12.46 3.43
CA GLU A 14 3.80 -13.14 3.93
C GLU A 14 2.81 -12.13 4.50
N GLY A 15 1.53 -12.33 4.21
CA GLY A 15 0.44 -11.46 4.67
C GLY A 15 0.21 -10.20 3.82
N PHE A 16 0.96 -10.00 2.73
CA PHE A 16 0.72 -8.89 1.80
C PHE A 16 0.26 -9.37 0.41
N PRO A 17 -0.57 -8.56 -0.29
CA PRO A 17 -1.11 -7.27 0.15
C PRO A 17 -2.11 -7.41 1.31
N LEU A 18 -2.20 -6.41 2.21
CA LEU A 18 -3.11 -6.46 3.37
C LEU A 18 -4.59 -6.54 2.97
N SER A 19 -4.90 -6.07 1.77
CA SER A 19 -6.25 -6.10 1.19
C SER A 19 -6.17 -6.68 -0.22
N PRO A 20 -6.16 -8.02 -0.36
CA PRO A 20 -6.13 -8.67 -1.68
C PRO A 20 -7.43 -8.41 -2.47
N PHE A 21 -8.51 -8.06 -1.77
CA PHE A 21 -9.77 -7.62 -2.37
C PHE A 21 -10.10 -6.22 -1.83
N SER A 22 -10.14 -5.24 -2.72
CA SER A 22 -10.46 -3.85 -2.44
C SER A 22 -11.61 -3.38 -3.33
N PRO A 23 -12.33 -2.29 -2.96
CA PRO A 23 -13.30 -1.65 -3.83
C PRO A 23 -12.68 -1.28 -5.19
N VAL A 24 -13.48 -1.36 -6.26
CA VAL A 24 -13.08 -1.01 -7.62
C VAL A 24 -14.03 0.01 -8.22
N VAL A 25 -13.58 0.74 -9.24
CA VAL A 25 -14.47 1.52 -10.08
C VAL A 25 -15.25 0.56 -10.97
N GLU A 26 -16.56 0.52 -10.78
CA GLU A 26 -17.46 -0.39 -11.47
C GLU A 26 -17.86 0.15 -12.85
N LYS A 27 -18.26 -0.76 -13.73
CA LYS A 27 -18.95 -0.37 -14.96
C LYS A 27 -20.37 0.07 -14.61
N GLU A 28 -20.83 1.13 -15.26
CA GLU A 28 -22.20 1.61 -15.17
C GLU A 28 -23.20 0.46 -15.38
N SER A 29 -24.00 0.17 -14.35
CA SER A 29 -24.99 -0.89 -14.34
C SER A 29 -26.01 -0.68 -13.22
N ALA A 30 -27.18 -1.33 -13.33
CA ALA A 30 -28.18 -1.28 -12.29
C ALA A 30 -27.62 -1.90 -10.99
N GLY A 31 -27.45 -1.08 -9.96
CA GLY A 31 -26.92 -1.50 -8.66
C GLY A 31 -25.42 -1.30 -8.46
N ALA A 32 -24.70 -0.70 -9.42
CA ALA A 32 -23.31 -0.27 -9.19
C ALA A 32 -23.24 0.71 -8.02
N PHE A 33 -22.23 0.54 -7.16
CA PHE A 33 -22.02 1.36 -5.97
C PHE A 33 -21.15 2.58 -6.27
N ILE A 34 -20.02 2.40 -6.96
CA ILE A 34 -19.11 3.48 -7.34
C ILE A 34 -18.61 3.32 -8.77
N THR A 35 -18.95 4.27 -9.64
CA THR A 35 -18.70 4.14 -11.09
C THR A 35 -17.67 5.12 -11.65
N ASP A 36 -17.13 6.02 -10.82
CA ASP A 36 -15.99 6.86 -11.16
C ASP A 36 -15.00 6.95 -10.00
N HIS A 37 -13.81 7.43 -10.28
CA HIS A 37 -12.73 7.54 -9.31
C HIS A 37 -13.14 8.44 -8.12
N PRO A 38 -12.97 8.01 -6.85
CA PRO A 38 -13.42 8.74 -5.67
C PRO A 38 -12.95 10.22 -5.63
N TYR A 39 -11.68 10.47 -5.99
CA TYR A 39 -11.14 11.83 -6.07
C TYR A 39 -11.88 12.74 -7.07
N LYS A 40 -12.35 12.20 -8.21
CA LYS A 40 -13.12 12.99 -9.19
C LYS A 40 -14.51 13.32 -8.65
N LEU A 41 -15.18 12.33 -8.05
CA LEU A 41 -16.49 12.51 -7.43
C LEU A 41 -16.43 13.57 -6.32
N LEU A 42 -15.40 13.50 -5.47
CA LEU A 42 -15.13 14.52 -4.45
C LEU A 42 -14.92 15.90 -5.08
N LYS A 43 -14.08 16.00 -6.11
CA LYS A 43 -13.75 17.27 -6.78
C LYS A 43 -14.96 17.89 -7.50
N SER A 44 -15.87 17.09 -8.05
CA SER A 44 -17.06 17.57 -8.74
C SER A 44 -18.26 17.83 -7.81
N GLY A 45 -18.14 17.52 -6.51
CA GLY A 45 -19.25 17.60 -5.56
C GLY A 45 -20.29 16.50 -5.73
N ASN A 46 -20.00 15.45 -6.50
CA ASN A 46 -20.88 14.28 -6.68
C ASN A 46 -20.71 13.29 -5.52
N ILE A 47 -20.84 13.80 -4.31
CA ILE A 47 -20.76 13.07 -3.04
C ILE A 47 -21.88 13.57 -2.13
N MET A 48 -22.12 12.89 -1.00
CA MET A 48 -23.04 13.42 0.00
C MET A 48 -22.44 14.65 0.68
N ASP A 49 -23.17 15.77 0.66
CA ASP A 49 -22.79 17.00 1.35
C ASP A 49 -23.29 16.99 2.79
N VAL A 50 -22.49 16.38 3.68
CA VAL A 50 -22.78 16.22 5.10
C VAL A 50 -21.53 16.53 5.93
N PRO A 51 -21.65 16.99 7.19
CA PRO A 51 -20.50 17.18 8.06
C PRO A 51 -19.70 15.89 8.22
N TRP A 52 -18.38 15.97 8.00
CA TRP A 52 -17.46 14.85 8.11
C TRP A 52 -16.29 15.20 9.04
N LEU A 53 -15.95 14.27 9.93
CA LEU A 53 -14.77 14.35 10.79
C LEU A 53 -13.89 13.14 10.50
N SER A 54 -12.63 13.40 10.14
CA SER A 54 -11.59 12.39 9.97
C SER A 54 -10.35 12.77 10.77
N GLY A 55 -9.53 11.77 11.10
CA GLY A 55 -8.30 11.94 11.87
C GLY A 55 -7.31 10.83 11.56
N VAL A 56 -6.05 11.09 11.88
CA VAL A 56 -4.92 10.16 11.75
C VAL A 56 -4.14 10.15 13.06
N THR A 57 -3.40 9.08 13.33
CA THR A 57 -2.47 9.03 14.48
C THR A 57 -1.04 9.29 14.01
N THR A 58 -0.13 9.63 14.94
CA THR A 58 1.26 9.97 14.60
C THR A 58 2.09 8.78 14.13
N GLU A 59 1.64 7.54 14.37
CA GLU A 59 2.44 6.32 14.22
C GLU A 59 1.64 5.14 13.60
N GLU A 60 0.75 5.39 12.63
CA GLU A 60 -0.07 4.33 11.98
C GLU A 60 0.79 3.23 11.33
N GLY A 61 1.94 3.59 10.77
CA GLY A 61 2.91 2.65 10.19
C GLY A 61 3.42 1.58 11.15
N THR A 62 3.23 1.76 12.46
CA THR A 62 3.51 0.72 13.47
C THR A 62 2.74 -0.57 13.19
N LEU A 63 1.51 -0.48 12.69
CA LEU A 63 0.71 -1.66 12.33
C LEU A 63 1.41 -2.48 11.24
N VAL A 64 1.86 -1.81 10.17
CA VAL A 64 2.54 -2.45 9.03
C VAL A 64 3.87 -3.05 9.48
N LEU A 65 4.66 -2.31 10.25
CA LEU A 65 5.94 -2.80 10.78
C LEU A 65 5.78 -4.02 11.69
N GLN A 66 4.73 -4.05 12.51
CA GLN A 66 4.47 -5.20 13.36
C GLN A 66 4.16 -6.47 12.56
N LEU A 67 3.55 -6.34 11.37
CA LEU A 67 3.33 -7.44 10.43
C LEU A 67 4.62 -7.84 9.69
N LEU A 68 5.52 -6.88 9.47
CA LEU A 68 6.82 -7.10 8.82
C LEU A 68 7.93 -7.55 9.77
N LYS A 69 7.71 -7.57 11.09
CA LYS A 69 8.74 -7.75 12.13
C LYS A 69 9.70 -8.93 11.89
N PHE A 70 9.20 -10.05 11.38
CA PHE A 70 10.00 -11.25 11.11
C PHE A 70 10.47 -11.36 9.65
N GLN A 71 10.20 -10.33 8.85
CA GLN A 71 10.38 -10.32 7.40
C GLN A 71 11.31 -9.20 6.92
N TYR A 72 11.99 -8.49 7.85
CA TYR A 72 12.91 -7.39 7.51
C TYR A 72 14.04 -7.82 6.58
N LYS A 73 14.52 -9.06 6.70
CA LYS A 73 15.50 -9.61 5.76
C LYS A 73 14.97 -9.58 4.31
N ASN A 74 13.78 -10.11 4.09
CA ASN A 74 13.15 -10.12 2.75
C ASN A 74 12.85 -8.69 2.28
N LEU A 75 12.37 -7.82 3.16
CA LEU A 75 12.14 -6.40 2.87
C LEU A 75 13.42 -5.69 2.41
N ASN A 76 14.53 -5.87 3.13
CA ASN A 76 15.78 -5.19 2.83
C ASN A 76 16.46 -5.74 1.57
N GLU A 77 16.57 -7.07 1.44
CA GLU A 77 17.24 -7.73 0.31
C GLU A 77 16.46 -7.58 -1.01
N ARG A 78 15.13 -7.44 -0.94
CA ARG A 78 14.24 -7.40 -2.13
C ARG A 78 13.38 -6.15 -2.16
N TRP A 79 13.91 -5.04 -1.63
CA TRP A 79 13.22 -3.76 -1.49
C TRP A 79 12.38 -3.34 -2.71
N ASN A 80 12.99 -3.32 -3.89
CA ASN A 80 12.35 -2.84 -5.12
C ASN A 80 11.18 -3.71 -5.61
N ILE A 81 11.09 -4.96 -5.13
CA ILE A 81 10.03 -5.90 -5.47
C ILE A 81 8.98 -5.90 -4.36
N VAL A 82 9.41 -5.97 -3.10
CA VAL A 82 8.53 -6.11 -1.94
C VAL A 82 7.76 -4.83 -1.65
N LEU A 83 8.38 -3.66 -1.85
CA LEU A 83 7.77 -2.40 -1.44
C LEU A 83 6.47 -2.09 -2.21
N SER A 84 6.37 -2.53 -3.48
CA SER A 84 5.16 -2.31 -4.29
C SER A 84 3.96 -3.11 -3.78
N ASP A 85 4.19 -4.31 -3.26
CA ASP A 85 3.17 -5.13 -2.58
C ASP A 85 2.78 -4.51 -1.24
N VAL A 86 3.77 -4.08 -0.44
CA VAL A 86 3.53 -3.54 0.90
C VAL A 86 2.80 -2.20 0.87
N LEU A 87 3.14 -1.32 -0.07
CA LEU A 87 2.54 0.00 -0.25
C LEU A 87 1.43 0.03 -1.31
N ASN A 88 1.00 -1.14 -1.81
CA ASN A 88 -0.09 -1.32 -2.77
C ASN A 88 0.02 -0.48 -4.07
N TYR A 89 1.23 -0.23 -4.57
CA TYR A 89 1.42 0.47 -5.84
C TYR A 89 1.72 -0.45 -7.04
N GLU A 90 1.83 -1.77 -6.82
CA GLU A 90 2.20 -2.79 -7.81
C GLU A 90 1.41 -2.73 -9.14
N HIS A 91 0.13 -2.35 -9.08
CA HIS A 91 -0.76 -2.26 -10.26
C HIS A 91 -1.24 -0.84 -10.57
N THR A 92 -0.62 0.18 -9.97
CA THR A 92 -1.07 1.58 -10.08
C THR A 92 -0.08 2.48 -10.83
N ILE A 93 1.14 2.00 -11.07
CA ILE A 93 2.19 2.70 -11.83
C ILE A 93 2.72 1.81 -12.95
N ALA A 94 3.44 2.42 -13.89
CA ALA A 94 4.10 1.68 -14.97
C ALA A 94 5.22 0.78 -14.40
N GLU A 95 5.41 -0.39 -15.02
CA GLU A 95 6.47 -1.33 -14.63
C GLU A 95 7.86 -0.69 -14.64
N SER A 96 8.12 0.19 -15.61
CA SER A 96 9.37 0.94 -15.74
C SER A 96 9.68 1.84 -14.54
N ASP A 97 8.65 2.27 -13.80
CA ASP A 97 8.77 3.31 -12.78
C ASP A 97 8.91 2.72 -11.37
N LYS A 98 8.61 1.43 -11.19
CA LYS A 98 8.58 0.76 -9.87
C LYS A 98 9.89 0.85 -9.13
N ILE A 99 11.01 0.57 -9.81
CA ILE A 99 12.35 0.60 -9.21
C ILE A 99 12.69 2.03 -8.78
N ASP A 100 12.41 3.03 -9.62
CA ASP A 100 12.71 4.43 -9.32
C ASP A 100 11.87 4.95 -8.16
N VAL A 101 10.59 4.58 -8.09
CA VAL A 101 9.70 4.91 -6.97
C VAL A 101 10.21 4.27 -5.68
N ALA A 102 10.54 2.98 -5.70
CA ALA A 102 11.06 2.28 -4.52
C ALA A 102 12.36 2.91 -4.00
N ASN A 103 13.28 3.25 -4.89
CA ASN A 103 14.54 3.92 -4.55
C ASN A 103 14.29 5.33 -3.96
N LYS A 104 13.38 6.12 -4.54
CA LYS A 104 13.02 7.45 -4.02
C LYS A 104 12.45 7.36 -2.60
N ILE A 105 11.58 6.39 -2.34
CA ILE A 105 11.00 6.15 -1.00
C ILE A 105 12.11 5.78 -0.01
N LYS A 106 12.98 4.81 -0.37
CA LYS A 106 14.11 4.40 0.49
C LYS A 106 15.01 5.57 0.83
N LYS A 107 15.37 6.37 -0.17
CA LYS A 107 16.23 7.53 0.00
C LYS A 107 15.59 8.58 0.90
N PHE A 108 14.31 8.87 0.70
CA PHE A 108 13.62 9.91 1.45
C PHE A 108 13.46 9.56 2.93
N TYR A 109 13.00 8.35 3.25
CA TYR A 109 12.70 7.96 4.63
C TYR A 109 13.88 7.33 5.36
N LEU A 110 14.69 6.54 4.66
CA LEU A 110 15.75 5.73 5.27
C LEU A 110 17.15 6.23 4.93
N ASN A 111 17.29 7.26 4.07
CA ASN A 111 18.58 7.74 3.58
C ASN A 111 19.45 6.59 3.03
N ASP A 112 18.84 5.75 2.19
CA ASP A 112 19.42 4.56 1.58
C ASP A 112 19.83 3.43 2.56
N ASN A 113 19.55 3.57 3.87
CA ASN A 113 19.79 2.53 4.87
C ASN A 113 18.73 1.41 4.82
N GLU A 114 19.07 0.27 5.41
CA GLU A 114 18.15 -0.84 5.67
C GLU A 114 17.20 -0.54 6.82
N VAL A 115 16.03 -1.16 6.83
CA VAL A 115 15.12 -1.15 7.98
C VAL A 115 15.69 -2.04 9.07
N THR A 116 15.93 -1.47 10.26
CA THR A 116 16.43 -2.15 11.46
C THR A 116 15.66 -1.69 12.70
N GLU A 117 15.89 -2.35 13.84
CA GLU A 117 15.31 -1.87 15.11
C GLU A 117 15.86 -0.49 15.52
N ASP A 118 17.11 -0.19 15.18
CA ASP A 118 17.78 1.07 15.54
C ASP A 118 17.18 2.30 14.83
N ASN A 119 16.58 2.12 13.64
CA ASN A 119 15.97 3.19 12.86
C ASN A 119 14.45 3.05 12.72
N ILE A 120 13.81 2.33 13.65
CA ILE A 120 12.39 1.99 13.58
C ILE A 120 11.48 3.21 13.38
N GLN A 121 11.83 4.36 13.94
CA GLN A 121 11.07 5.61 13.80
C GLN A 121 11.02 6.13 12.36
N SER A 122 12.09 5.96 11.59
CA SER A 122 12.10 6.29 10.16
C SER A 122 11.24 5.32 9.36
N ALA A 123 11.25 4.04 9.76
CA ALA A 123 10.41 3.03 9.13
C ALA A 123 8.92 3.25 9.48
N ILE A 124 8.59 3.66 10.70
CA ILE A 124 7.21 4.00 11.12
C ILE A 124 6.66 5.15 10.28
N LYS A 125 7.50 6.12 9.90
CA LYS A 125 7.09 7.25 9.05
C LYS A 125 6.90 6.89 7.58
N LEU A 126 7.55 5.82 7.12
CA LEU A 126 7.47 5.36 5.74
C LEU A 126 6.15 4.65 5.46
N PHE A 127 5.72 3.81 6.42
CA PHE A 127 4.50 3.02 6.33
C PHE A 127 3.30 3.78 6.88
#